data_AF-A0A6G7CDS6-F1
#
_entry.id   AF-A0A6G7CDS6-F1
#
_cell.length_a   1.000
_cell.length_b   1.000
_cell.length_c   1.000
_cell.angle_alpha   90.00
_cell.angle_beta   90.00
_cell.angle_gamma   90.00
#
_symmetry.space_group_name_H-M   'P 1'
#
loop_
_entity.id
_entity.type
_entity.pdbx_description
1 polymer ?
#
loop_
_entity_poly.entity_id
_entity_poly.type
_entity_poly.pdbx_seq_one_letter_code
_entity_poly.pdbx_strand_id
1 'polypeptide(L)'
;MDNDSLMLSLIIETSVFAIPSGLTDDELFPHFLPEAIALLQQDSTIINHFGLVPDNGSDGIDDLLFDGVLFRFDVPQIILGFLQDAEPLAVKQAFLTLIQNTIPVYSVLLEEQGDFKNEKTIVFDFGGL
;
A
#
# COMPACT_ATOMS: atom_id res chain seq x y z
N MET A 1 8.13 5.15 26.62
CA MET A 1 8.09 6.29 25.68
C MET A 1 7.61 5.67 24.41
N ASP A 2 6.32 5.79 24.17
CA ASP A 2 5.68 5.32 22.95
C ASP A 2 6.21 6.23 21.85
N ASN A 3 7.19 5.73 21.09
CA ASN A 3 7.47 6.34 19.81
C ASN A 3 6.26 5.97 18.96
N ASP A 4 5.27 6.87 18.92
CA ASP A 4 4.32 6.95 17.79
C ASP A 4 5.18 7.19 16.55
N SER A 5 5.73 6.10 16.02
CA SER A 5 6.57 6.13 14.85
C SER A 5 5.64 6.52 13.72
N LEU A 6 5.91 7.69 13.14
CA LEU A 6 5.09 8.24 12.07
C LEU A 6 4.96 7.20 10.95
N MET A 7 3.73 6.81 10.61
CA MET A 7 3.47 5.82 9.57
C MET A 7 3.40 6.51 8.21
N LEU A 8 4.16 6.00 7.25
CA LEU A 8 4.12 6.41 5.86
C LEU A 8 3.43 5.35 5.02
N SER A 9 2.67 5.79 4.03
CA SER A 9 1.96 4.95 3.09
C SER A 9 2.46 5.18 1.67
N LEU A 10 2.68 4.09 0.94
CA LEU A 10 2.86 4.10 -0.52
C LEU A 10 1.64 3.44 -1.16
N ILE A 11 0.95 4.17 -2.04
CA ILE A 11 -0.16 3.64 -2.84
C ILE A 11 0.24 3.63 -4.30
N ILE A 12 0.15 2.46 -4.92
CA ILE A 12 0.43 2.24 -6.35
C ILE A 12 -0.75 1.57 -7.03
N GLU A 13 -0.96 1.94 -8.29
CA GLU A 13 -1.89 1.21 -9.16
C GLU A 13 -1.33 -0.16 -9.49
N THR A 14 -2.20 -1.17 -9.50
CA THR A 14 -1.86 -2.52 -9.92
C THR A 14 -2.57 -2.88 -11.22
N SER A 15 -1.94 -3.78 -11.98
CA SER A 15 -2.57 -4.37 -13.17
C SER A 15 -3.59 -5.46 -12.81
N VAL A 16 -3.77 -5.76 -11.52
CA VAL A 16 -4.78 -6.69 -11.02
C VAL A 16 -6.18 -6.11 -11.28
N PHE A 17 -6.93 -6.77 -12.15
CA PHE A 17 -8.30 -6.37 -12.47
C PHE A 17 -9.35 -6.96 -11.51
N ALA A 18 -9.00 -8.02 -10.78
CA ALA A 18 -9.89 -8.68 -9.86
C ALA A 18 -9.11 -9.43 -8.77
N ILE A 19 -9.62 -9.36 -7.54
CA ILE A 19 -9.11 -10.12 -6.41
C ILE A 19 -9.85 -11.47 -6.38
N PRO A 20 -9.13 -12.60 -6.36
CA PRO A 20 -9.77 -13.91 -6.29
C PRO A 20 -10.70 -14.04 -5.08
N SER A 21 -11.90 -14.57 -5.31
CA SER A 21 -12.86 -14.83 -4.23
C SER A 21 -12.34 -15.92 -3.30
N GLY A 22 -12.41 -15.68 -1.99
CA GLY A 22 -12.05 -16.66 -0.97
C GLY A 22 -10.60 -16.62 -0.50
N LEU A 23 -9.81 -15.63 -0.93
CA LEU A 23 -8.55 -15.31 -0.25
C LEU A 23 -8.85 -14.81 1.16
N THR A 24 -8.15 -15.38 2.14
CA THR A 24 -8.12 -14.85 3.51
C THR A 24 -7.06 -13.76 3.64
N ASP A 25 -7.17 -12.93 4.68
CA ASP A 25 -6.23 -11.84 4.96
C ASP A 25 -4.77 -12.32 5.00
N ASP A 26 -4.51 -13.47 5.62
CA ASP A 26 -3.18 -14.08 5.71
C ASP A 26 -2.61 -14.55 4.35
N GLU A 27 -3.49 -14.77 3.37
CA GLU A 27 -3.11 -15.22 2.01
C GLU A 27 -2.86 -14.04 1.06
N LEU A 28 -3.32 -12.82 1.39
CA LEU A 28 -3.21 -11.65 0.51
C LEU A 28 -1.75 -11.34 0.17
N PHE A 29 -0.89 -11.17 1.18
CA PHE A 29 0.52 -10.83 0.94
C PHE A 29 1.27 -11.88 0.12
N PRO A 30 1.31 -13.18 0.49
CA PRO A 30 2.04 -14.17 -0.31
C PRO A 30 1.44 -14.34 -1.72
N HIS A 31 0.13 -14.12 -1.90
CA HIS A 31 -0.51 -14.18 -3.21
C HIS A 31 -0.07 -13.02 -4.13
N PHE A 32 -0.05 -11.78 -3.61
CA PHE A 32 0.22 -10.59 -4.39
C PHE A 32 1.69 -10.13 -4.39
N LEU A 33 2.54 -10.72 -3.56
CA LEU A 33 3.97 -10.38 -3.47
C LEU A 33 4.70 -10.37 -4.83
N PRO A 34 4.53 -11.37 -5.73
CA PRO A 34 5.20 -11.35 -7.04
C PRO A 34 4.80 -10.13 -7.90
N GLU A 35 3.53 -9.76 -7.88
CA GLU A 35 3.01 -8.59 -8.62
C GLU A 35 3.51 -7.29 -7.99
N ALA A 36 3.47 -7.17 -6.65
CA ALA A 36 3.99 -6.01 -5.93
C ALA A 36 5.49 -5.77 -6.24
N ILE A 37 6.30 -6.84 -6.26
CA ILE A 37 7.72 -6.76 -6.68
C ILE A 37 7.83 -6.28 -8.12
N ALA A 38 7.05 -6.85 -9.04
CA ALA A 38 7.12 -6.48 -10.46
C ALA A 38 6.76 -4.99 -10.67
N LEU A 39 5.73 -4.49 -9.99
CA LEU A 39 5.31 -3.08 -10.06
C LEU A 39 6.38 -2.15 -9.47
N LEU A 40 6.96 -2.46 -8.31
CA LEU A 40 7.98 -1.58 -7.71
C LEU A 40 9.28 -1.52 -8.53
N GLN A 41 9.56 -2.55 -9.34
CA GLN A 41 10.70 -2.56 -10.27
C GLN A 41 10.45 -1.79 -11.57
N GLN A 42 9.19 -1.53 -11.94
CA GLN A 42 8.86 -0.83 -13.17
C GLN A 42 9.00 0.69 -13.01
N ASP A 43 9.62 1.33 -13.99
CA ASP A 43 9.75 2.79 -14.05
C ASP A 43 8.42 3.47 -14.35
N SER A 44 7.52 2.79 -15.06
CA SER A 44 6.19 3.29 -15.45
C SER A 44 5.14 3.20 -14.36
N THR A 45 5.44 2.58 -13.21
CA THR A 45 4.47 2.42 -12.12
C THR A 45 4.06 3.77 -11.58
N ILE A 46 2.75 3.99 -11.57
CA ILE A 46 2.13 5.20 -11.08
C ILE A 46 2.08 5.12 -9.56
N ILE A 47 2.76 6.05 -8.90
CA ILE A 47 2.60 6.29 -7.47
C ILE A 47 1.43 7.27 -7.32
N ASN A 48 0.31 6.76 -6.81
CA ASN A 48 -0.88 7.57 -6.55
C ASN A 48 -0.72 8.38 -5.27
N HIS A 49 0.01 7.85 -4.28
CA HIS A 49 0.30 8.54 -3.05
C HIS A 49 1.62 8.06 -2.44
N PHE A 50 2.39 9.00 -1.89
CA PHE A 50 3.43 8.72 -0.92
C PHE A 50 3.40 9.81 0.16
N GLY A 51 3.19 9.43 1.42
CA GLY A 51 3.05 10.40 2.50
C GLY A 51 2.52 9.75 3.76
N LEU A 52 1.90 10.54 4.65
CA LEU A 52 1.18 9.99 5.80
C LEU A 52 0.12 8.99 5.35
N VAL A 53 -0.12 7.99 6.20
CA VAL A 53 -1.27 7.09 6.09
C VAL A 53 -2.54 7.93 5.86
N PRO A 54 -3.21 7.78 4.70
CA PRO A 54 -4.45 8.49 4.45
C PRO A 54 -5.52 8.01 5.41
N ASP A 55 -6.38 8.94 5.83
CA ASP A 55 -7.55 8.65 6.66
C ASP A 55 -8.63 8.02 5.78
N ASN A 56 -8.53 6.71 5.56
CA ASN A 56 -9.51 5.95 4.77
C ASN A 56 -10.79 5.70 5.58
N GLY A 57 -11.27 6.73 6.29
CA GLY A 57 -12.57 6.70 6.93
C GLY A 57 -13.63 6.37 5.89
N SER A 58 -14.48 5.38 6.19
CA SER A 58 -15.64 5.03 5.36
C SER A 58 -16.75 6.10 5.42
N ASP A 59 -16.38 7.38 5.52
CA ASP A 59 -17.30 8.52 5.52
C ASP A 59 -17.59 9.05 4.11
N GLY A 60 -16.92 8.52 3.09
CA GLY A 60 -17.10 8.87 1.68
C GLY A 60 -16.53 10.23 1.30
N ILE A 61 -15.61 10.76 2.12
CA ILE A 61 -14.88 12.01 1.90
C ILE A 61 -13.39 11.69 1.74
N ASP A 62 -13.07 10.61 1.04
CA ASP A 62 -11.70 10.38 0.59
C ASP A 62 -11.45 11.24 -0.65
N ASP A 63 -10.61 12.28 -0.52
CA ASP A 63 -10.15 13.11 -1.64
C ASP A 63 -9.40 12.28 -2.72
N LEU A 64 -9.15 10.99 -2.43
CA LEU A 64 -8.38 10.03 -3.20
C LEU A 64 -9.19 8.76 -3.55
N LEU A 65 -10.46 8.86 -3.95
CA LEU A 65 -11.18 7.70 -4.48
C LEU A 65 -10.71 7.34 -5.90
N PHE A 66 -10.00 6.22 -6.04
CA PHE A 66 -9.57 5.68 -7.34
C PHE A 66 -10.60 4.66 -7.89
N ASP A 67 -10.48 4.31 -9.17
CA ASP A 67 -11.29 3.26 -9.78
C ASP A 67 -10.40 2.07 -10.11
N GLY A 68 -10.68 0.91 -9.51
CA GLY A 68 -9.89 -0.31 -9.71
C GLY A 68 -9.26 -0.86 -8.44
N VAL A 69 -8.17 -1.62 -8.61
CA VAL A 69 -7.44 -2.27 -7.51
C VAL A 69 -6.14 -1.52 -7.25
N LEU A 70 -5.82 -1.30 -5.98
CA LEU A 70 -4.59 -0.65 -5.52
C LEU A 70 -3.81 -1.56 -4.58
N PHE A 71 -2.49 -1.38 -4.56
CA PHE A 71 -1.66 -1.84 -3.46
C PHE A 71 -1.26 -0.66 -2.57
N ARG A 72 -1.44 -0.84 -1.28
CA ARG A 72 -1.07 0.11 -0.25
C ARG A 72 -0.09 -0.55 0.72
N PHE A 73 1.03 0.11 0.99
CA PHE A 73 2.06 -0.36 1.92
C PHE A 73 2.21 0.66 3.04
N ASP A 74 1.88 0.27 4.26
CA ASP A 74 1.97 1.14 5.44
C ASP A 74 3.17 0.75 6.27
N VAL A 75 4.11 1.67 6.47
CA VAL A 75 5.43 1.37 7.02
C VAL A 75 5.85 2.47 8.01
N PRO A 76 6.43 2.10 9.16
CA PRO A 76 7.01 3.10 10.06
C PRO A 76 8.13 3.87 9.34
N GLN A 77 8.09 5.19 9.45
CA GLN A 77 9.09 6.07 8.83
C GLN A 77 10.52 5.69 9.22
N ILE A 78 10.72 5.26 10.46
CA ILE A 78 12.02 4.81 10.97
C ILE A 78 12.61 3.62 10.19
N ILE A 79 11.75 2.76 9.64
CA ILE A 79 12.15 1.60 8.82
C ILE A 79 12.57 2.06 7.42
N LEU A 80 11.89 3.06 6.85
CA LEU A 80 12.21 3.60 5.53
C LEU A 80 13.50 4.44 5.53
N GLY A 81 13.80 5.13 6.65
CA GLY A 81 15.01 5.93 6.79
C GLY A 81 15.00 7.27 6.03
N PHE A 82 13.83 7.71 5.55
CA PHE A 82 13.63 9.01 4.90
C PHE A 82 12.30 9.68 5.26
N LEU A 83 12.15 10.94 4.86
CA LEU A 83 10.96 11.77 5.06
C LEU A 83 9.99 11.65 3.86
N GLN A 84 8.84 12.32 3.95
CA GLN A 84 7.76 12.31 2.95
C GLN A 84 8.15 12.93 1.59
N ASP A 85 9.20 13.75 1.55
CA ASP A 85 9.69 14.43 0.35
C ASP A 85 10.76 13.63 -0.42
N ALA A 86 10.89 12.33 -0.13
CA ALA A 86 11.82 11.45 -0.82
C ALA A 86 11.47 11.31 -2.31
N GLU A 87 12.51 11.23 -3.14
CA GLU A 87 12.38 11.04 -4.58
C GLU A 87 11.66 9.72 -4.91
N PRO A 88 10.75 9.69 -5.91
CA PRO A 88 9.96 8.50 -6.24
C PRO A 88 10.77 7.22 -6.45
N LEU A 89 11.97 7.32 -7.05
CA LEU A 89 12.85 6.18 -7.24
C LEU A 89 13.36 5.61 -5.91
N ALA A 90 13.73 6.48 -4.97
CA ALA A 90 14.21 6.07 -3.65
C ALA A 90 13.08 5.41 -2.85
N VAL A 91 11.86 5.97 -2.93
CA VAL A 91 10.65 5.38 -2.35
C VAL A 91 10.44 3.96 -2.87
N LYS A 92 10.34 3.77 -4.20
CA LYS A 92 10.14 2.44 -4.78
C LYS A 92 11.22 1.44 -4.36
N GLN A 93 12.49 1.85 -4.36
CA GLN A 93 13.60 0.96 -3.98
C GLN A 93 13.54 0.52 -2.51
N ALA A 94 13.14 1.41 -1.60
CA ALA A 94 13.01 1.08 -0.19
C ALA A 94 11.83 0.14 0.08
N PHE A 95 10.67 0.42 -0.53
CA PHE A 95 9.52 -0.48 -0.43
C PHE A 95 9.80 -1.83 -1.10
N LEU A 96 10.50 -1.87 -2.23
CA LEU A 96 10.94 -3.12 -2.87
C LEU A 96 11.83 -3.93 -1.93
N THR A 97 12.81 -3.27 -1.30
CA THR A 97 13.70 -3.92 -0.33
C THR A 97 12.92 -4.45 0.86
N LEU A 98 11.96 -3.69 1.38
CA LEU A 98 11.12 -4.09 2.50
C LEU A 98 10.33 -5.37 2.19
N ILE A 99 9.53 -5.36 1.11
CA ILE A 99 8.62 -6.49 0.82
C ILE A 99 9.38 -7.77 0.41
N GLN A 100 10.62 -7.65 -0.05
CA GLN A 100 11.48 -8.80 -0.36
C GLN A 100 12.07 -9.46 0.89
N ASN A 101 12.18 -8.72 2.00
CA ASN A 101 12.90 -9.17 3.20
C ASN A 101 12.01 -9.27 4.43
N THR A 102 10.75 -8.84 4.35
CA THR A 102 9.87 -8.73 5.51
C THR A 102 8.44 -9.04 5.13
N ILE A 103 7.73 -9.72 6.03
CA ILE A 103 6.30 -9.96 5.93
C ILE A 103 5.56 -8.84 6.68
N PRO A 104 4.41 -8.37 6.17
CA PRO A 104 3.58 -7.43 6.92
C PRO A 104 3.03 -8.12 8.18
N VAL A 105 2.74 -7.31 9.19
CA VAL A 105 2.09 -7.73 10.43
C VAL A 105 0.68 -8.23 10.16
N TYR A 106 -0.04 -7.53 9.27
CA TYR A 106 -1.32 -7.98 8.74
C TYR A 106 -1.52 -7.45 7.32
N SER A 107 -2.43 -8.08 6.60
CA SER A 107 -2.91 -7.61 5.31
C SER A 107 -4.43 -7.56 5.34
N VAL A 108 -5.04 -6.64 4.61
CA VAL A 108 -6.51 -6.54 4.55
C VAL A 108 -6.95 -6.01 3.19
N LEU A 109 -8.10 -6.49 2.73
CA LEU A 109 -8.81 -5.91 1.60
C LEU A 109 -9.81 -4.86 2.10
N LEU A 110 -9.60 -3.61 1.71
CA LEU A 110 -10.57 -2.54 1.85
C LEU A 110 -11.35 -2.39 0.55
N GLU A 111 -12.67 -2.23 0.68
CA GLU A 111 -13.54 -1.91 -0.45
C GLU A 111 -14.28 -0.61 -0.14
N GLU A 112 -14.13 0.37 -1.03
CA GLU A 112 -14.86 1.63 -0.95
C GLU A 112 -15.72 1.82 -2.21
N GLN A 113 -17.00 2.07 -1.98
CA GLN A 113 -17.98 2.28 -3.04
C GLN A 113 -18.45 3.73 -3.02
N GLY A 114 -18.03 4.50 -4.03
CA GLY A 114 -18.60 5.81 -4.32
C GLY A 114 -19.77 5.73 -5.30
N ASP A 115 -20.38 6.89 -5.60
CA ASP A 115 -21.50 6.99 -6.54
C ASP A 115 -21.15 6.49 -7.96
N PHE A 116 -19.88 6.58 -8.35
CA PHE A 116 -19.41 6.27 -9.72
C PHE A 116 -18.12 5.45 -9.79
N LYS A 117 -17.49 5.14 -8.64
CA LYS A 117 -16.20 4.45 -8.57
C LYS A 117 -16.25 3.33 -7.54
N ASN A 118 -15.52 2.26 -7.80
CA ASN A 118 -15.33 1.16 -6.86
C ASN A 118 -13.83 0.95 -6.68
N GLU A 119 -13.33 1.29 -5.49
CA GLU A 119 -11.95 1.08 -5.13
C GLU A 119 -11.82 -0.20 -4.31
N LYS A 120 -10.84 -1.03 -4.68
CA LYS A 120 -10.38 -2.15 -3.88
C LYS A 120 -8.92 -1.95 -3.52
N THR A 121 -8.64 -1.72 -2.26
CA THR A 121 -7.28 -1.47 -1.79
C THR A 121 -6.80 -2.64 -0.95
N ILE A 122 -5.76 -3.32 -1.42
CA ILE A 122 -5.07 -4.34 -0.64
C ILE A 122 -3.98 -3.65 0.17
N VAL A 123 -4.17 -3.61 1.48
CA VAL A 123 -3.25 -2.99 2.43
C VAL A 123 -2.30 -4.04 2.97
N PHE A 124 -1.01 -3.70 3.00
CA PHE A 124 0.05 -4.45 3.65
C PHE A 124 0.67 -3.58 4.74
N ASP A 125 0.39 -3.90 6.01
CA ASP A 125 0.81 -3.09 7.16
C ASP A 125 2.05 -3.69 7.83
N PHE A 126 3.11 -2.88 7.94
CA PHE A 126 4.40 -3.21 8.53
C PHE A 126 4.65 -2.45 9.85
N GLY A 127 3.60 -1.92 10.49
CA GLY A 127 3.63 -1.04 11.66
C GLY A 127 4.17 -1.66 12.94
N GLY A 128 4.24 -2.98 13.03
CA GLY A 128 4.82 -3.71 14.17
C GLY A 128 6.31 -4.02 14.05
N LEU A 129 7.01 -3.44 13.06
CA LEU A 129 8.46 -3.57 12.88
C LEU A 129 9.27 -2.59 13.72
#